data_AF-A0A9C8I7H9-F1
#
_entry.id   AF-A0A9C8I7H9-F1
#
_cell.length_a   1.000
_cell.length_b   1.000
_cell.length_c   1.000
_cell.angle_alpha   90.00
_cell.angle_beta   90.00
_cell.angle_gamma   90.00
#
_symmetry.space_group_name_H-M   'P 1'
#
loop_
_entity.id
_entity.type
_entity.pdbx_description
1 polymer ?
#
loop_
_entity_poly.entity_id
_entity_poly.type
_entity_poly.pdbx_seq_one_letter_code
_entity_poly.pdbx_strand_id
1 'polypeptide(L)'
;MNSRDRVIKTLNHQPSDRVPRDLWILPGTLMFREPEVKKLFEKFPSDFAVPKFSYGKGEREIGTRCETPRYTDAWGCVWEVAQRGIIGEVKNPPIDDWSKLANFKPPWELLRNADLSFVNKSCSESDKFMLTGTQTRPFERLQFLRGSENVYIDLAYGTKELFTLIGILHDFFCAEMRMWAETDIDGISFMDDWGSQNSLLISPDMWRGIFKPLYKDYGDILHEKGKFVFFHTDGNIELIFPDLIEVGIDAVNSQLFCMDIEKLGEQYRSRITFWGEIDRQNVLPFGTVEDVRKA
;
A
#
# COMPACT_ATOMS: atom_id res chain seq x y z
N MET A 1 12.59 -20.73 -15.46
CA MET A 1 11.76 -19.50 -15.31
C MET A 1 12.42 -18.66 -14.24
N ASN A 2 12.79 -17.42 -14.55
CA ASN A 2 13.33 -16.52 -13.52
C ASN A 2 12.19 -15.99 -12.64
N SER A 3 12.54 -15.20 -11.62
CA SER A 3 11.59 -14.65 -10.66
C SER A 3 10.59 -13.67 -11.30
N ARG A 4 11.06 -12.77 -12.17
CA ARG A 4 10.22 -11.80 -12.90
C ARG A 4 9.19 -12.50 -13.78
N ASP A 5 9.61 -13.44 -14.62
CA ASP A 5 8.74 -14.24 -15.49
C ASP A 5 7.65 -14.96 -14.70
N ARG A 6 8.00 -15.49 -13.52
CA ARG A 6 7.08 -16.21 -12.64
C ARG A 6 5.99 -15.29 -12.11
N VAL A 7 6.35 -14.10 -11.66
CA VAL A 7 5.39 -13.09 -11.19
C VAL A 7 4.52 -12.62 -12.35
N ILE A 8 5.10 -12.22 -13.48
CA ILE A 8 4.35 -11.75 -14.66
C ILE A 8 3.36 -12.82 -15.16
N LYS A 9 3.77 -14.09 -15.24
CA LYS A 9 2.86 -15.18 -15.61
C LYS A 9 1.72 -15.35 -14.62
N THR A 10 2.01 -15.24 -13.32
CA THR A 10 0.99 -15.34 -12.26
C THR A 10 -0.03 -14.22 -12.40
N LEU A 11 0.43 -12.97 -12.58
CA LEU A 11 -0.41 -11.80 -12.79
C LEU A 11 -1.29 -11.93 -14.04
N ASN A 12 -0.76 -12.53 -15.10
CA ASN A 12 -1.50 -12.81 -16.34
C ASN A 12 -2.31 -14.13 -16.30
N HIS A 13 -2.44 -14.76 -15.14
CA HIS A 13 -3.19 -16.01 -14.93
C HIS A 13 -2.71 -17.18 -15.83
N GLN A 14 -1.41 -17.21 -16.10
CA GLN A 14 -0.75 -18.26 -16.86
C GLN A 14 -0.05 -19.25 -15.92
N PRO A 15 0.08 -20.53 -16.32
CA PRO A 15 0.84 -21.51 -15.54
C PRO A 15 2.29 -21.07 -15.29
N SER A 16 2.71 -21.15 -14.03
CA SER A 16 4.10 -20.93 -13.58
C SER A 16 4.71 -22.23 -13.04
N ASP A 17 6.03 -22.24 -12.81
CA ASP A 17 6.73 -23.39 -12.24
C ASP A 17 6.49 -23.57 -10.73
N ARG A 18 6.18 -22.47 -10.02
CA ARG A 18 5.69 -22.43 -8.64
C ARG A 18 5.02 -21.09 -8.34
N VAL A 19 4.29 -21.01 -7.23
CA VAL A 19 3.75 -19.72 -6.72
C VAL A 19 4.91 -18.75 -6.41
N PRO A 20 4.83 -17.48 -6.84
CA PRO A 20 5.77 -16.44 -6.41
C PRO A 20 5.76 -16.26 -4.89
N ARG A 21 6.89 -15.86 -4.34
CA ARG A 21 7.08 -15.63 -2.91
C ARG A 21 7.38 -14.17 -2.68
N ASP A 22 6.61 -13.58 -1.79
CA ASP A 22 6.91 -12.29 -1.19
C ASP A 22 6.74 -12.38 0.33
N LEU A 23 7.51 -11.59 1.08
CA LEU A 23 7.44 -11.55 2.53
C LEU A 23 7.69 -10.14 3.03
N TRP A 24 6.71 -9.62 3.76
CA TRP A 24 6.75 -8.30 4.36
C TRP A 24 7.08 -8.39 5.84
N ILE A 25 7.94 -7.49 6.30
CA ILE A 25 8.37 -7.46 7.69
C ILE A 25 8.35 -6.02 8.20
N LEU A 26 8.01 -5.86 9.48
CA LEU A 26 8.13 -4.57 10.15
C LEU A 26 9.61 -4.22 10.37
N PRO A 27 9.97 -2.92 10.41
CA PRO A 27 11.33 -2.49 10.75
C PRO A 27 11.84 -3.13 12.05
N GLY A 28 10.99 -3.23 13.07
CA GLY A 28 11.33 -3.91 14.34
C GLY A 28 11.85 -5.33 14.16
N THR A 29 11.34 -6.10 13.19
CA THR A 29 11.82 -7.46 12.94
C THR A 29 13.29 -7.48 12.54
N LEU A 30 13.72 -6.57 11.66
CA LEU A 30 15.14 -6.44 11.30
C LEU A 30 15.97 -5.88 12.45
N MET A 31 15.42 -4.95 13.24
CA MET A 31 16.13 -4.35 14.37
C MET A 31 16.47 -5.36 15.47
N PHE A 32 15.62 -6.37 15.67
CA PHE A 32 15.73 -7.30 16.81
C PHE A 32 16.00 -8.76 16.42
N ARG A 33 15.81 -9.15 15.15
CA ARG A 33 15.90 -10.54 14.65
C ARG A 33 16.58 -10.63 13.26
N GLU A 34 17.50 -9.71 12.97
CA GLU A 34 18.20 -9.68 11.67
C GLU A 34 18.82 -11.03 11.26
N PRO A 35 19.53 -11.77 12.13
CA PRO A 35 20.15 -13.03 11.75
C PRO A 35 19.13 -14.11 11.34
N GLU A 36 18.00 -14.17 12.03
CA GLU A 36 16.91 -15.10 11.72
C GLU A 36 16.24 -14.75 10.40
N VAL A 37 15.99 -13.45 10.16
CA VAL A 37 15.42 -12.97 8.90
C VAL A 37 16.35 -13.26 7.72
N LYS A 38 17.66 -13.05 7.88
CA LYS A 38 18.65 -13.39 6.84
C LYS A 38 18.61 -14.87 6.47
N LYS A 39 18.62 -15.76 7.47
CA LYS A 39 18.48 -17.21 7.24
C LYS A 39 17.16 -17.57 6.55
N LEU A 40 16.07 -16.88 6.88
CA LEU A 40 14.77 -17.08 6.26
C LEU A 40 14.82 -16.72 4.77
N PHE A 41 15.37 -15.56 4.42
CA PHE A 41 15.49 -15.11 3.02
C PHE A 41 16.48 -15.95 2.20
N GLU A 42 17.54 -16.48 2.81
CA GLU A 42 18.44 -17.44 2.16
C GLU A 42 17.71 -18.75 1.83
N LYS A 43 16.88 -19.24 2.75
CA LYS A 43 16.11 -20.48 2.59
C LYS A 43 14.92 -20.32 1.64
N PHE A 44 14.26 -19.16 1.69
CA PHE A 44 13.08 -18.82 0.92
C PHE A 44 13.27 -17.46 0.25
N PRO A 45 14.04 -17.39 -0.84
CA PRO A 45 14.29 -16.14 -1.54
C PRO A 45 12.99 -15.56 -2.11
N SER A 46 12.81 -14.25 -1.97
CA SER A 46 11.71 -13.50 -2.58
C SER A 46 11.89 -13.42 -4.10
N ASP A 47 10.77 -13.51 -4.82
CA ASP A 47 10.68 -13.28 -6.26
C ASP A 47 10.63 -11.78 -6.62
N PHE A 48 10.52 -10.93 -5.60
CA PHE A 48 10.41 -9.49 -5.70
C PHE A 48 11.69 -8.79 -5.24
N ALA A 49 11.96 -7.62 -5.81
CA ALA A 49 12.97 -6.68 -5.35
C ALA A 49 12.45 -5.26 -5.50
N VAL A 50 13.04 -4.35 -4.73
CA VAL A 50 12.81 -2.90 -4.85
C VAL A 50 14.01 -2.30 -5.56
N PRO A 51 13.82 -1.43 -6.59
CA PRO A 51 14.94 -0.73 -7.21
C PRO A 51 15.66 0.17 -6.21
N LYS A 52 16.91 0.52 -6.48
CA LYS A 52 17.60 1.56 -5.70
C LYS A 52 17.03 2.93 -6.08
N PHE A 53 16.42 3.60 -5.11
CA PHE A 53 15.94 4.97 -5.25
C PHE A 53 15.88 5.65 -3.87
N SER A 54 15.64 6.97 -3.87
CA SER A 54 15.20 7.69 -2.67
C SER A 54 14.25 8.81 -3.04
N TYR A 55 13.18 8.99 -2.28
CA TYR A 55 12.41 10.24 -2.34
C TYR A 55 13.28 11.41 -1.88
N GLY A 56 12.88 12.61 -2.29
CA GLY A 56 13.37 13.85 -1.69
C GLY A 56 13.10 13.87 -0.18
N LYS A 57 13.87 14.67 0.56
CA LYS A 57 13.61 14.90 1.98
C LYS A 57 12.47 15.90 2.14
N GLY A 58 11.46 15.56 2.94
CA GLY A 58 10.35 16.44 3.25
C GLY A 58 10.78 17.62 4.13
N GLU A 59 10.26 18.82 3.86
CA GLU A 59 10.61 20.03 4.62
C GLU A 59 10.12 19.98 6.07
N ARG A 60 9.05 19.21 6.32
CA ARG A 60 8.41 19.02 7.63
C ARG A 60 8.91 17.78 8.37
N GLU A 61 9.78 16.97 7.76
CA GLU A 61 10.24 15.73 8.38
C GLU A 61 11.12 16.00 9.60
N ILE A 62 10.74 15.42 10.73
CA ILE A 62 11.46 15.54 12.00
C ILE A 62 11.57 14.16 12.66
N GLY A 63 12.77 13.79 13.06
CA GLY A 63 13.04 12.50 13.71
C GLY A 63 13.15 11.35 12.72
N THR A 64 13.09 10.13 13.25
CA THR A 64 13.25 8.89 12.48
C THR A 64 11.99 8.06 12.60
N ARG A 65 11.46 7.59 11.47
CA ARG A 65 10.29 6.71 11.43
C ARG A 65 10.54 5.46 12.30
N CYS A 66 9.51 5.06 13.06
CA CYS A 66 9.56 3.94 14.01
C CYS A 66 10.49 4.10 15.22
N GLU A 67 11.03 5.31 15.48
CA GLU A 67 11.78 5.59 16.71
C GLU A 67 10.91 6.31 17.75
N THR A 68 11.11 5.95 19.02
CA THR A 68 10.37 6.54 20.15
C THR A 68 10.88 7.94 20.51
N PRO A 69 10.05 8.84 21.05
CA PRO A 69 8.62 8.66 21.30
C PRO A 69 7.73 9.08 20.12
N ARG A 70 8.29 9.80 19.14
CA ARG A 70 7.52 10.36 18.01
C ARG A 70 8.42 10.72 16.82
N TYR A 71 7.81 10.84 15.64
CA TYR A 71 8.39 11.50 14.47
C TYR A 71 7.34 12.32 13.72
N THR A 72 7.75 13.19 12.81
CA THR A 72 6.87 13.93 11.90
C THR A 72 7.19 13.50 10.48
N ASP A 73 6.17 13.12 9.71
CA ASP A 73 6.35 12.76 8.30
C ASP A 73 6.38 14.00 7.38
N ALA A 74 6.69 13.81 6.10
CA ALA A 74 6.73 14.91 5.13
C ALA A 74 5.39 15.63 4.96
N TRP A 75 4.27 14.95 5.25
CA TRP A 75 2.93 15.53 5.20
C TRP A 75 2.64 16.42 6.42
N GLY A 76 3.53 16.44 7.41
CA GLY A 76 3.37 17.20 8.65
C GLY A 76 2.58 16.47 9.72
N CYS A 77 2.31 15.18 9.54
CA CYS A 77 1.61 14.36 10.53
C CYS A 77 2.56 13.98 11.65
N VAL A 78 2.16 14.20 12.91
CA VAL A 78 2.95 13.80 14.08
C VAL A 78 2.52 12.41 14.53
N TRP A 79 3.44 11.47 14.39
CA TRP A 79 3.28 10.06 14.72
C TRP A 79 3.83 9.76 16.11
N GLU A 80 2.99 9.27 17.01
CA GLU A 80 3.41 8.76 18.31
C GLU A 80 3.81 7.29 18.19
N VAL A 81 4.99 6.95 18.70
CA VAL A 81 5.57 5.61 18.60
C VAL A 81 5.63 5.02 20.01
N ALA A 82 4.74 4.08 20.30
CA ALA A 82 4.66 3.43 21.61
C ALA A 82 5.86 2.51 21.88
N GLN A 83 6.40 1.88 20.83
CA GLN A 83 7.53 0.96 20.93
C GLN A 83 8.46 1.12 19.73
N ARG A 84 9.77 1.16 19.98
CA ARG A 84 10.77 1.23 18.91
C ARG A 84 10.59 0.06 17.93
N GLY A 85 10.54 0.38 16.64
CA GLY A 85 10.37 -0.59 15.56
C GLY A 85 8.93 -0.75 15.03
N ILE A 86 7.93 -0.14 15.66
CA ILE A 86 6.54 -0.05 15.12
C ILE A 86 6.31 1.28 14.40
N ILE A 87 5.35 1.33 13.48
CA ILE A 87 5.08 2.51 12.63
C ILE A 87 4.61 3.73 13.45
N GLY A 88 3.85 3.50 14.52
CA GLY A 88 3.24 4.54 15.32
C GLY A 88 1.84 4.93 14.84
N GLU A 89 1.22 5.87 15.54
CA GLU A 89 -0.14 6.36 15.29
C GLU A 89 -0.16 7.88 15.24
N VAL A 90 -0.93 8.45 14.32
CA VAL A 90 -1.13 9.92 14.29
C VAL A 90 -2.13 10.30 15.38
N LYS A 91 -1.66 10.99 16.42
CA LYS A 91 -2.53 11.53 17.49
C LYS A 91 -2.87 13.01 17.31
N ASN A 92 -2.04 13.74 16.58
CA ASN A 92 -2.20 15.18 16.35
C ASN A 92 -2.21 15.44 14.83
N PRO A 93 -3.40 15.45 14.19
CA PRO A 93 -3.51 15.69 12.76
C PRO A 93 -3.23 17.17 12.42
N PRO A 94 -2.50 17.48 11.33
CA PRO A 94 -2.14 18.85 10.96
C PRO A 94 -3.32 19.72 10.52
N ILE A 95 -4.44 19.12 10.09
CA ILE A 95 -5.68 19.79 9.66
C ILE A 95 -6.81 19.36 10.63
N ASP A 96 -6.62 19.56 11.92
CA ASP A 96 -7.67 19.38 12.95
C ASP A 96 -8.86 20.37 12.79
N ASP A 97 -8.64 21.50 12.10
CA ASP A 97 -9.61 22.54 11.77
C ASP A 97 -9.48 22.96 10.30
N TRP A 98 -10.62 23.16 9.63
CA TRP A 98 -10.66 23.45 8.20
C TRP A 98 -10.00 24.78 7.81
N SER A 99 -9.87 25.75 8.72
CA SER A 99 -9.13 26.99 8.45
C SER A 99 -7.65 26.75 8.12
N LYS A 100 -7.07 25.62 8.57
CA LYS A 100 -5.68 25.24 8.27
C LYS A 100 -5.49 24.76 6.84
N LEU A 101 -6.55 24.29 6.16
CA LEU A 101 -6.48 23.78 4.78
C LEU A 101 -5.98 24.84 3.80
N ALA A 102 -6.35 26.11 3.98
CA ALA A 102 -5.95 27.19 3.09
C ALA A 102 -4.43 27.38 2.98
N ASN A 103 -3.67 26.99 4.01
CA ASN A 103 -2.22 27.08 4.05
C ASN A 103 -1.52 25.72 3.86
N PHE A 104 -2.30 24.63 3.73
CA PHE A 104 -1.76 23.31 3.55
C PHE A 104 -1.15 23.15 2.16
N LYS A 105 0.05 22.55 2.10
CA LYS A 105 0.72 22.21 0.85
C LYS A 105 1.21 20.77 0.94
N PRO A 106 0.86 19.90 -0.04
CA PRO A 106 1.40 18.56 -0.07
C PRO A 106 2.92 18.63 -0.28
N PRO A 107 3.69 17.63 0.17
CA PRO A 107 5.15 17.67 0.19
C PRO A 107 5.76 17.41 -1.19
N TRP A 108 5.54 18.33 -2.13
CA TRP A 108 6.03 18.25 -3.51
C TRP A 108 7.55 18.09 -3.62
N GLU A 109 8.30 18.49 -2.60
CA GLU A 109 9.74 18.24 -2.48
C GLU A 109 10.10 16.74 -2.50
N LEU A 110 9.21 15.84 -2.05
CA LEU A 110 9.44 14.40 -2.13
C LEU A 110 9.62 13.94 -3.57
N LEU A 111 8.78 14.44 -4.48
CA LEU A 111 8.79 14.06 -5.89
C LEU A 111 9.81 14.88 -6.67
N ARG A 112 9.85 16.21 -6.47
CA ARG A 112 10.78 17.11 -7.19
C ARG A 112 12.24 16.76 -6.95
N ASN A 113 12.57 16.28 -5.75
CA ASN A 113 13.94 15.96 -5.35
C ASN A 113 14.17 14.45 -5.23
N ALA A 114 13.28 13.61 -5.79
CA ALA A 114 13.50 12.18 -5.84
C ALA A 114 14.73 11.84 -6.69
N ASP A 115 15.57 10.94 -6.20
CA ASP A 115 16.69 10.38 -6.96
C ASP A 115 16.28 9.03 -7.55
N LEU A 116 15.98 9.05 -8.84
CA LEU A 116 15.63 7.87 -9.64
C LEU A 116 16.80 7.39 -10.52
N SER A 117 18.00 7.98 -10.37
CA SER A 117 19.14 7.75 -11.29
C SER A 117 19.60 6.29 -11.37
N PHE A 118 19.33 5.50 -10.35
CA PHE A 118 19.68 4.09 -10.29
C PHE A 118 18.50 3.13 -10.50
N VAL A 119 17.27 3.63 -10.70
CA VAL A 119 16.07 2.78 -10.81
C VAL A 119 16.19 1.86 -12.01
N ASN A 120 16.35 2.41 -13.20
CA ASN A 120 16.38 1.63 -14.44
C ASN A 120 17.58 0.67 -14.50
N LYS A 121 18.74 1.12 -13.99
CA LYS A 121 19.90 0.26 -13.84
C LYS A 121 19.59 -0.95 -12.94
N SER A 122 19.00 -0.70 -11.76
CA SER A 122 18.59 -1.77 -10.82
C SER A 122 17.63 -2.76 -11.48
N CYS A 123 16.70 -2.28 -12.31
CA CYS A 123 15.75 -3.13 -13.01
C CYS A 123 16.44 -4.02 -14.05
N SER A 124 17.37 -3.44 -14.84
CA SER A 124 18.13 -4.17 -15.86
C SER A 124 19.10 -5.22 -15.31
N GLU A 125 19.62 -5.01 -14.10
CA GLU A 125 20.59 -5.90 -13.44
C GLU A 125 19.94 -7.01 -12.59
N SER A 126 18.61 -7.01 -12.49
CA SER A 126 17.85 -7.99 -11.71
C SER A 126 17.02 -8.91 -12.60
N ASP A 127 16.86 -10.16 -12.15
CA ASP A 127 15.93 -11.14 -12.69
C ASP A 127 14.64 -11.27 -11.84
N LYS A 128 14.51 -10.43 -10.81
CA LYS A 128 13.34 -10.33 -9.92
C LYS A 128 12.33 -9.32 -10.45
N PHE A 129 11.09 -9.49 -10.03
CA PHE A 129 10.03 -8.54 -10.30
C PHE A 129 10.27 -7.26 -9.47
N MET A 130 10.45 -6.13 -10.15
CA MET A 130 10.79 -4.84 -9.57
C MET A 130 9.51 -4.12 -9.14
N LEU A 131 9.12 -4.33 -7.89
CA LEU A 131 7.93 -3.75 -7.27
C LEU A 131 8.36 -2.70 -6.25
N THR A 132 7.83 -1.48 -6.35
CA THR A 132 8.09 -0.43 -5.37
C THR A 132 6.82 0.04 -4.69
N GLY A 133 6.93 0.40 -3.42
CA GLY A 133 5.88 1.09 -2.69
C GLY A 133 5.78 2.55 -3.12
N THR A 134 4.67 3.19 -2.74
CA THR A 134 4.37 4.61 -3.02
C THR A 134 3.77 5.30 -1.79
N GLN A 135 3.69 6.64 -1.82
CA GLN A 135 2.96 7.42 -0.83
C GLN A 135 1.44 7.33 -1.00
N THR A 136 0.95 6.82 -2.13
CA THR A 136 -0.47 6.78 -2.49
C THR A 136 -1.29 5.95 -1.51
N ARG A 137 -2.23 6.65 -0.85
CA ARG A 137 -3.21 6.14 0.13
C ARG A 137 -4.31 7.18 0.38
N PRO A 138 -5.21 7.44 -0.57
CA PRO A 138 -6.09 8.60 -0.48
C PRO A 138 -6.94 8.64 0.81
N PHE A 139 -7.49 7.53 1.27
CA PHE A 139 -8.33 7.51 2.47
C PHE A 139 -7.54 7.52 3.78
N GLU A 140 -6.54 6.67 3.94
CA GLU A 140 -5.63 6.71 5.09
C GLU A 140 -4.94 8.08 5.21
N ARG A 141 -4.52 8.70 4.10
CA ARG A 141 -3.88 10.02 4.15
C ARG A 141 -4.85 11.09 4.63
N LEU A 142 -6.14 11.02 4.28
CA LEU A 142 -7.16 11.87 4.88
C LEU A 142 -7.19 11.66 6.40
N GLN A 143 -7.25 10.40 6.85
CA GLN A 143 -7.29 10.09 8.28
C GLN A 143 -6.07 10.65 9.03
N PHE A 144 -4.88 10.58 8.43
CA PHE A 144 -3.67 11.13 9.04
C PHE A 144 -3.67 12.66 9.07
N LEU A 145 -4.20 13.32 8.03
CA LEU A 145 -4.20 14.77 7.92
C LEU A 145 -5.31 15.44 8.73
N ARG A 146 -6.49 14.84 8.77
CA ARG A 146 -7.74 15.42 9.31
C ARG A 146 -8.17 14.77 10.63
N GLY A 147 -7.67 13.58 10.92
CA GLY A 147 -8.10 12.72 12.03
C GLY A 147 -9.27 11.83 11.60
N SER A 148 -9.23 10.54 11.93
CA SER A 148 -10.21 9.55 11.46
C SER A 148 -11.66 9.93 11.79
N GLU A 149 -11.96 10.31 13.03
CA GLU A 149 -13.32 10.72 13.45
C GLU A 149 -13.87 11.86 12.61
N ASN A 150 -13.05 12.88 12.40
CA ASN A 150 -13.40 14.03 11.57
C ASN A 150 -13.63 13.63 10.11
N VAL A 151 -12.78 12.77 9.54
CA VAL A 151 -12.96 12.28 8.16
C VAL A 151 -14.31 11.58 8.00
N TYR A 152 -14.72 10.72 8.94
CA TYR A 152 -16.02 10.07 8.88
C TYR A 152 -17.19 11.07 8.97
N ILE A 153 -17.09 12.06 9.86
CA ILE A 153 -18.08 13.13 9.97
C ILE A 153 -18.15 13.93 8.66
N ASP A 154 -17.00 14.36 8.13
CA ASP A 154 -16.89 15.16 6.91
C ASP A 154 -17.41 14.39 5.68
N LEU A 155 -17.17 13.09 5.60
CA LEU A 155 -17.71 12.20 4.57
C LEU A 155 -19.24 12.07 4.67
N ALA A 156 -19.77 11.94 5.89
CA ALA A 156 -21.21 11.83 6.12
C ALA A 156 -21.95 13.13 5.75
N TYR A 157 -21.35 14.29 6.02
CA TYR A 157 -21.93 15.60 5.69
C TYR A 157 -21.58 16.11 4.28
N GLY A 158 -20.59 15.50 3.61
CA GLY A 158 -20.15 15.93 2.28
C GLY A 158 -19.57 17.34 2.27
N THR A 159 -18.66 17.64 3.22
CA THR A 159 -18.11 19.00 3.36
C THR A 159 -17.24 19.38 2.15
N LYS A 160 -17.30 20.65 1.72
CA LYS A 160 -16.57 21.13 0.54
C LYS A 160 -15.05 21.03 0.72
N GLU A 161 -14.59 21.29 1.93
CA GLU A 161 -13.20 21.28 2.34
C GLU A 161 -12.60 19.86 2.25
N LEU A 162 -13.40 18.82 2.56
CA LEU A 162 -13.00 17.44 2.35
C LEU A 162 -12.69 17.17 0.87
N PHE A 163 -13.60 17.52 -0.04
CA PHE A 163 -13.38 17.32 -1.47
C PHE A 163 -12.22 18.16 -2.01
N THR A 164 -11.98 19.33 -1.45
CA THR A 164 -10.80 20.16 -1.75
C THR A 164 -9.52 19.43 -1.33
N LEU A 165 -9.49 18.86 -0.12
CA LEU A 165 -8.36 18.07 0.36
C LEU A 165 -8.15 16.80 -0.48
N ILE A 166 -9.22 16.08 -0.84
CA ILE A 166 -9.16 14.93 -1.74
C ILE A 166 -8.52 15.31 -3.08
N GLY A 167 -8.90 16.45 -3.66
CA GLY A 167 -8.29 16.96 -4.90
C GLY A 167 -6.79 17.20 -4.75
N ILE A 168 -6.36 17.83 -3.65
CA ILE A 168 -4.93 18.06 -3.37
C ILE A 168 -4.16 16.75 -3.26
N LEU A 169 -4.73 15.76 -2.57
CA LEU A 169 -4.12 14.42 -2.44
C LEU A 169 -4.05 13.70 -3.77
N HIS A 170 -5.15 13.74 -4.53
CA HIS A 170 -5.27 13.12 -5.83
C HIS A 170 -4.22 13.66 -6.81
N ASP A 171 -4.05 14.97 -6.89
CA ASP A 171 -3.05 15.61 -7.75
C ASP A 171 -1.63 15.14 -7.41
N PHE A 172 -1.30 15.06 -6.11
CA PHE A 172 0.00 14.58 -5.66
C PHE A 172 0.23 13.11 -6.04
N PHE A 173 -0.75 12.25 -5.77
CA PHE A 173 -0.63 10.81 -6.06
C PHE A 173 -0.58 10.53 -7.56
N CYS A 174 -1.38 11.23 -8.37
CA CYS A 174 -1.29 11.16 -9.83
C CYS A 174 0.09 11.58 -10.35
N ALA A 175 0.69 12.63 -9.78
CA ALA A 175 2.04 13.04 -10.15
C ALA A 175 3.10 11.99 -9.76
N GLU A 176 2.94 11.36 -8.61
CA GLU A 176 3.81 10.26 -8.18
C GLU A 176 3.66 9.02 -9.08
N MET A 177 2.43 8.65 -9.44
CA MET A 177 2.17 7.56 -10.39
C MET A 177 2.84 7.84 -11.74
N ARG A 178 2.71 9.06 -12.26
CA ARG A 178 3.39 9.47 -13.50
C ARG A 178 4.91 9.40 -13.37
N MET A 179 5.47 9.85 -12.25
CA MET A 179 6.91 9.75 -11.98
C MET A 179 7.39 8.30 -12.06
N TRP A 180 6.66 7.36 -11.44
CA TRP A 180 7.02 5.94 -11.46
C TRP A 180 6.78 5.27 -12.82
N ALA A 181 5.71 5.66 -13.51
CA ALA A 181 5.33 5.11 -14.81
C ALA A 181 6.41 5.37 -15.90
N GLU A 182 7.23 6.42 -15.74
CA GLU A 182 8.36 6.73 -16.63
C GLU A 182 9.66 5.97 -16.30
N THR A 183 9.65 5.04 -15.33
CA THR A 183 10.81 4.21 -14.97
C THR A 183 10.67 2.77 -15.48
N ASP A 184 11.72 1.95 -15.36
CA ASP A 184 11.71 0.54 -15.81
C ASP A 184 11.21 -0.47 -14.77
N ILE A 185 10.57 -0.01 -13.69
CA ILE A 185 9.94 -0.92 -12.71
C ILE A 185 8.89 -1.79 -13.38
N ASP A 186 8.61 -2.96 -12.80
CA ASP A 186 7.58 -3.88 -13.30
C ASP A 186 6.20 -3.50 -12.75
N GLY A 187 6.12 -2.94 -11.54
CA GLY A 187 4.86 -2.49 -10.96
C GLY A 187 4.99 -1.61 -9.71
N ILE A 188 3.85 -1.08 -9.27
CA ILE A 188 3.69 -0.24 -8.07
C ILE A 188 2.73 -0.91 -7.09
N SER A 189 3.07 -0.87 -5.81
CA SER A 189 2.16 -1.23 -4.72
C SER A 189 1.74 0.01 -3.95
N PHE A 190 0.46 0.40 -4.06
CA PHE A 190 -0.15 1.36 -3.15
C PHE A 190 -1.02 0.65 -2.10
N MET A 191 -1.39 1.38 -1.05
CA MET A 191 -2.17 0.84 0.06
C MET A 191 -3.26 1.81 0.46
N ASP A 192 -4.37 1.30 0.96
CA ASP A 192 -5.42 2.09 1.59
C ASP A 192 -6.39 1.15 2.32
N ASP A 193 -6.45 1.22 3.64
CA ASP A 193 -7.23 0.27 4.43
C ASP A 193 -8.71 0.62 4.44
N TRP A 194 -9.52 -0.24 3.81
CA TRP A 194 -10.96 -0.06 3.65
C TRP A 194 -11.82 -0.93 4.53
N GLY A 195 -11.26 -2.00 5.10
CA GLY A 195 -12.02 -2.99 5.84
C GLY A 195 -11.89 -2.86 7.35
N SER A 196 -12.98 -3.19 8.04
CA SER A 196 -12.99 -3.66 9.42
C SER A 196 -13.03 -5.20 9.44
N GLN A 197 -13.17 -5.83 10.61
CA GLN A 197 -13.31 -7.29 10.69
C GLN A 197 -14.48 -7.85 9.86
N ASN A 198 -15.58 -7.09 9.71
CA ASN A 198 -16.84 -7.62 9.19
C ASN A 198 -17.42 -6.84 8.00
N SER A 199 -16.91 -5.65 7.70
CA SER A 199 -17.44 -4.79 6.63
C SER A 199 -16.44 -3.72 6.23
N LEU A 200 -16.73 -3.02 5.14
CA LEU A 200 -16.07 -1.76 4.82
C LEU A 200 -16.25 -0.71 5.93
N LEU A 201 -15.30 0.21 6.01
CA LEU A 201 -15.29 1.37 6.91
C LEU A 201 -16.24 2.49 6.45
N ILE A 202 -16.56 2.54 5.15
CA ILE A 202 -17.58 3.43 4.57
C ILE A 202 -18.52 2.63 3.68
N SER A 203 -19.66 3.21 3.29
CA SER A 203 -20.58 2.49 2.39
C SER A 203 -19.93 2.24 1.02
N PRO A 204 -20.23 1.09 0.37
CA PRO A 204 -19.73 0.81 -0.99
C PRO A 204 -20.09 1.92 -1.99
N ASP A 205 -21.28 2.51 -1.88
CA ASP A 205 -21.72 3.58 -2.77
C ASP A 205 -20.92 4.86 -2.59
N MET A 206 -20.54 5.19 -1.35
CA MET A 206 -19.65 6.31 -1.06
C MET A 206 -18.24 6.03 -1.62
N TRP A 207 -17.73 4.82 -1.44
CA TRP A 207 -16.45 4.42 -2.03
C TRP A 207 -16.46 4.56 -3.56
N ARG A 208 -17.51 4.06 -4.22
CA ARG A 208 -17.71 4.17 -5.67
C ARG A 208 -17.83 5.60 -6.15
N GLY A 209 -18.53 6.46 -5.41
CA GLY A 209 -18.75 7.85 -5.79
C GLY A 209 -17.53 8.74 -5.60
N ILE A 210 -16.69 8.46 -4.60
CA ILE A 210 -15.61 9.37 -4.18
C ILE A 210 -14.23 8.80 -4.53
N PHE A 211 -13.96 7.55 -4.18
CA PHE A 211 -12.61 6.99 -4.21
C PHE A 211 -12.32 6.17 -5.45
N LYS A 212 -13.29 5.39 -5.96
CA LYS A 212 -13.12 4.59 -7.19
C LYS A 212 -12.54 5.40 -8.37
N PRO A 213 -13.00 6.65 -8.66
CA PRO A 213 -12.43 7.42 -9.76
C PRO A 213 -10.94 7.72 -9.57
N LEU A 214 -10.50 8.00 -8.34
CA LEU A 214 -9.09 8.27 -8.03
C LEU A 214 -8.22 7.04 -8.32
N TYR A 215 -8.72 5.87 -7.93
CA TYR A 215 -8.02 4.60 -8.13
C TYR A 215 -7.93 4.25 -9.61
N LYS A 216 -8.99 4.55 -10.35
CA LYS A 216 -9.01 4.39 -11.80
C LYS A 216 -7.92 5.24 -12.45
N ASP A 217 -7.81 6.50 -12.06
CA ASP A 217 -6.77 7.38 -12.60
C ASP A 217 -5.36 6.85 -12.28
N TYR A 218 -5.12 6.32 -11.08
CA TYR A 218 -3.83 5.71 -10.72
C TYR A 218 -3.52 4.47 -11.55
N GLY A 219 -4.50 3.57 -11.69
CA GLY A 219 -4.39 2.35 -12.48
C GLY A 219 -4.13 2.65 -13.95
N ASP A 220 -4.92 3.55 -14.54
CA ASP A 220 -4.80 3.98 -15.94
C ASP A 220 -3.39 4.54 -16.22
N ILE A 221 -2.87 5.45 -15.37
CA ILE A 221 -1.51 6.02 -15.53
C ILE A 221 -0.44 4.94 -15.61
N LEU A 222 -0.55 3.91 -14.77
CA LEU A 222 0.43 2.83 -14.69
C LEU A 222 0.27 1.84 -15.86
N HIS A 223 -0.97 1.45 -16.17
CA HIS A 223 -1.29 0.54 -17.27
C HIS A 223 -0.95 1.13 -18.64
N GLU A 224 -1.11 2.44 -18.84
CA GLU A 224 -0.67 3.14 -20.07
C GLU A 224 0.83 2.95 -20.36
N LYS A 225 1.63 2.70 -19.32
CA LYS A 225 3.07 2.43 -19.42
C LYS A 225 3.42 0.95 -19.20
N GLY A 226 2.42 0.06 -19.23
CA GLY A 226 2.60 -1.39 -19.09
C GLY A 226 3.08 -1.83 -17.70
N LYS A 227 2.79 -1.05 -16.65
CA LYS A 227 3.16 -1.36 -15.26
C LYS A 227 2.04 -2.11 -14.57
N PHE A 228 2.35 -3.10 -13.75
CA PHE A 228 1.34 -3.77 -12.94
C PHE A 228 0.98 -2.95 -11.69
N VAL A 229 -0.26 -3.10 -11.24
CA VAL A 229 -0.82 -2.41 -10.08
C VAL A 229 -1.10 -3.42 -8.96
N PHE A 230 -0.39 -3.24 -7.85
CA PHE A 230 -0.59 -3.98 -6.62
C PHE A 230 -1.32 -3.09 -5.60
N PHE A 231 -2.27 -3.66 -4.89
CA PHE A 231 -3.04 -2.96 -3.87
C PHE A 231 -3.04 -3.72 -2.56
N HIS A 232 -2.80 -3.01 -1.47
CA HIS A 232 -2.94 -3.52 -0.12
C HIS A 232 -4.09 -2.82 0.61
N THR A 233 -4.91 -3.60 1.31
CA THR A 233 -5.96 -3.10 2.21
C THR A 233 -6.24 -4.14 3.29
N ASP A 234 -6.32 -3.73 4.55
CA ASP A 234 -6.74 -4.60 5.64
C ASP A 234 -8.28 -4.74 5.73
N GLY A 235 -8.72 -5.74 6.50
CA GLY A 235 -10.12 -6.07 6.80
C GLY A 235 -10.96 -6.68 5.66
N ASN A 236 -12.28 -6.73 5.87
CA ASN A 236 -13.26 -7.26 4.95
C ASN A 236 -13.63 -6.24 3.88
N ILE A 237 -13.23 -6.53 2.64
CA ILE A 237 -13.41 -5.70 1.46
C ILE A 237 -14.25 -6.38 0.36
N GLU A 238 -14.99 -7.44 0.70
CA GLU A 238 -15.72 -8.28 -0.26
C GLU A 238 -16.60 -7.45 -1.21
N LEU A 239 -17.22 -6.40 -0.69
CA LEU A 239 -18.16 -5.55 -1.43
C LEU A 239 -17.54 -4.66 -2.52
N ILE A 240 -16.20 -4.49 -2.53
CA ILE A 240 -15.50 -3.68 -3.54
C ILE A 240 -14.51 -4.48 -4.39
N PHE A 241 -14.36 -5.79 -4.18
CA PHE A 241 -13.54 -6.64 -5.04
C PHE A 241 -13.83 -6.49 -6.55
N PRO A 242 -15.11 -6.47 -6.99
CA PRO A 242 -15.43 -6.22 -8.40
C PRO A 242 -14.95 -4.86 -8.89
N ASP A 243 -15.02 -3.85 -8.03
CA ASP A 243 -14.61 -2.50 -8.37
C ASP A 243 -13.08 -2.36 -8.44
N LEU A 244 -12.34 -3.05 -7.56
CA LEU A 244 -10.87 -3.13 -7.63
C LEU A 244 -10.40 -3.74 -8.96
N ILE A 245 -11.07 -4.79 -9.44
CA ILE A 245 -10.80 -5.37 -10.76
C ILE A 245 -11.08 -4.34 -11.87
N GLU A 246 -12.20 -3.62 -11.77
CA GLU A 246 -12.61 -2.64 -12.78
C GLU A 246 -11.64 -1.47 -12.90
N VAL A 247 -11.05 -1.00 -11.80
CA VAL A 247 -10.07 0.09 -11.79
C VAL A 247 -8.64 -0.36 -12.10
N GLY A 248 -8.45 -1.62 -12.50
CA GLY A 248 -7.16 -2.11 -12.98
C GLY A 248 -6.21 -2.58 -11.88
N ILE A 249 -6.71 -3.01 -10.72
CA ILE A 249 -5.84 -3.69 -9.74
C ILE A 249 -5.53 -5.10 -10.24
N ASP A 250 -4.25 -5.39 -10.51
CA ASP A 250 -3.78 -6.69 -10.99
C ASP A 250 -3.60 -7.71 -9.86
N ALA A 251 -3.18 -7.22 -8.69
CA ALA A 251 -2.96 -8.04 -7.51
C ALA A 251 -3.41 -7.34 -6.23
N VAL A 252 -4.18 -8.05 -5.40
CA VAL A 252 -4.67 -7.53 -4.12
C VAL A 252 -4.15 -8.37 -2.96
N ASN A 253 -3.52 -7.70 -2.00
CA ASN A 253 -3.25 -8.23 -0.67
C ASN A 253 -4.32 -7.69 0.27
N SER A 254 -5.07 -8.60 0.90
CA SER A 254 -6.13 -8.23 1.85
C SER A 254 -6.21 -9.21 2.99
N GLN A 255 -6.93 -8.85 4.05
CA GLN A 255 -7.11 -9.71 5.21
C GLN A 255 -8.08 -10.86 4.93
N LEU A 256 -7.63 -11.84 4.14
CA LEU A 256 -8.44 -12.92 3.56
C LEU A 256 -9.23 -13.71 4.61
N PHE A 257 -8.67 -13.88 5.80
CA PHE A 257 -9.28 -14.64 6.90
C PHE A 257 -10.47 -13.93 7.58
N CYS A 258 -10.79 -12.70 7.16
CA CYS A 258 -12.02 -11.98 7.51
C CYS A 258 -13.17 -12.21 6.52
N MET A 259 -12.92 -12.97 5.45
CA MET A 259 -13.82 -13.19 4.33
C MET A 259 -13.93 -14.70 4.02
N ASP A 260 -14.90 -15.06 3.20
CA ASP A 260 -15.04 -16.42 2.68
C ASP A 260 -14.07 -16.62 1.51
N ILE A 261 -12.92 -17.25 1.80
CA ILE A 261 -11.80 -17.40 0.85
C ILE A 261 -12.21 -18.29 -0.34
N GLU A 262 -12.98 -19.35 -0.08
CA GLU A 262 -13.51 -20.25 -1.09
C GLU A 262 -14.42 -19.50 -2.07
N LYS A 263 -15.35 -18.70 -1.54
CA LYS A 263 -16.24 -17.87 -2.35
C LYS A 263 -15.48 -16.82 -3.15
N LEU A 264 -14.47 -16.15 -2.54
CA LEU A 264 -13.61 -15.22 -3.26
C LEU A 264 -12.87 -15.92 -4.42
N GLY A 265 -12.32 -17.11 -4.16
CA GLY A 265 -11.67 -17.94 -5.17
C GLY A 265 -12.61 -18.33 -6.31
N GLU A 266 -13.83 -18.77 -6.00
CA GLU A 266 -14.84 -19.12 -7.01
C GLU A 266 -15.22 -17.92 -7.89
N GLN A 267 -15.39 -16.74 -7.28
CA GLN A 267 -15.88 -15.54 -7.96
C GLN A 267 -14.81 -14.80 -8.78
N TYR A 268 -13.57 -14.75 -8.28
CA TYR A 268 -12.55 -13.84 -8.81
C TYR A 268 -11.27 -14.53 -9.30
N ARG A 269 -11.17 -15.87 -9.22
CA ARG A 269 -10.09 -16.60 -9.89
C ARG A 269 -10.00 -16.19 -11.36
N SER A 270 -8.77 -16.01 -11.84
CA SER A 270 -8.48 -15.60 -13.22
C SER A 270 -8.99 -14.20 -13.61
N ARG A 271 -9.42 -13.39 -12.64
CA ARG A 271 -9.76 -11.97 -12.84
C ARG A 271 -8.88 -11.02 -12.05
N ILE A 272 -8.31 -11.51 -10.94
CA ILE A 272 -7.34 -10.80 -10.10
C ILE A 272 -6.39 -11.81 -9.49
N THR A 273 -5.16 -11.39 -9.21
CA THR A 273 -4.22 -12.19 -8.43
C THR A 273 -4.44 -11.93 -6.94
N PHE A 274 -4.71 -12.97 -6.17
CA PHE A 274 -4.67 -12.88 -4.71
C PHE A 274 -3.21 -12.89 -4.26
N TRP A 275 -2.71 -11.75 -3.81
CA TRP A 275 -1.36 -11.58 -3.29
C TRP A 275 -1.30 -11.96 -1.81
N GLY A 276 -1.76 -13.19 -1.53
CA GLY A 276 -1.70 -13.90 -0.25
C GLY A 276 -2.27 -13.16 0.97
N GLU A 277 -2.41 -13.92 2.05
CA GLU A 277 -1.52 -13.84 3.21
C GLU A 277 -1.68 -15.11 4.06
N ILE A 278 -0.94 -15.22 5.16
CA ILE A 278 -1.21 -16.19 6.24
C ILE A 278 -1.97 -15.47 7.37
N ASP A 279 -2.81 -16.17 8.13
CA ASP A 279 -3.57 -15.56 9.22
C ASP A 279 -2.62 -15.00 10.28
N ARG A 280 -2.50 -13.67 10.30
CA ARG A 280 -1.69 -12.90 11.23
C ARG A 280 -2.41 -12.61 12.56
N GLN A 281 -3.70 -12.91 12.69
CA GLN A 281 -4.47 -12.72 13.91
C GLN A 281 -4.46 -13.97 14.80
N ASN A 282 -4.51 -15.18 14.23
CA ASN A 282 -4.60 -16.41 15.03
C ASN A 282 -3.51 -17.44 14.69
N VAL A 283 -3.43 -17.89 13.44
CA VAL A 283 -2.52 -19.01 13.07
C VAL A 283 -1.05 -18.66 13.30
N LEU A 284 -0.59 -17.50 12.81
CA LEU A 284 0.81 -17.13 12.92
C LEU A 284 1.24 -16.77 14.36
N PRO A 285 0.45 -16.02 15.16
CA PRO A 285 0.86 -15.67 16.52
C PRO A 285 0.68 -16.78 17.56
N PHE A 286 -0.34 -17.63 17.41
CA PHE A 286 -0.76 -18.57 18.46
C PHE A 286 -0.83 -20.03 18.00
N GLY A 287 -0.81 -20.29 16.70
CA GLY A 287 -0.89 -21.65 16.14
C GLY A 287 0.40 -22.45 16.29
N THR A 288 0.28 -23.76 16.14
CA THR A 288 1.44 -24.66 16.03
C THR A 288 2.02 -24.64 14.63
N VAL A 289 3.24 -25.18 14.46
CA VAL A 289 3.84 -25.39 13.13
C VAL A 289 2.94 -26.26 12.23
N GLU A 290 2.16 -27.16 12.82
CA GLU A 290 1.22 -28.00 12.07
C GLU A 290 0.01 -27.21 11.60
N ASP A 291 -0.50 -26.28 12.42
CA ASP A 291 -1.59 -25.39 12.02
C ASP A 291 -1.14 -24.48 10.85
N VAL A 292 0.07 -23.94 10.93
CA VAL A 292 0.70 -23.14 9.86
C VAL A 292 0.86 -23.93 8.55
N ARG A 293 1.07 -25.25 8.61
CA ARG A 293 1.20 -26.09 7.40
C ARG A 293 -0.13 -26.45 6.76
N LYS A 294 -1.22 -26.46 7.54
CA LYS A 294 -2.56 -26.83 7.10
C LYS A 294 -3.32 -25.64 6.52
N ALA A 295 -3.06 -24.43 7.03
CA ALA A 295 -3.57 -23.17 6.49
C ALA A 295 -3.03 -22.91 5.08
#